data_AF-A0A5K0WYC4-F1
#
_entry.id   AF-A0A5K0WYC4-F1
#
_cell.length_a   1.000
_cell.length_b   1.000
_cell.length_c   1.000
_cell.angle_alpha   90.00
_cell.angle_beta   90.00
_cell.angle_gamma   90.00
#
_symmetry.space_group_name_H-M   'P 1'
#
loop_
_entity.id
_entity.type
_entity.pdbx_description
1 polymer ?
#
loop_
_entity_poly.entity_id
_entity_poly.type
_entity_poly.pdbx_seq_one_letter_code
_entity_poly.pdbx_strand_id
1 'polypeptide(L)' 'CDITNILLEMDRILRPEGTVIFRDTVEVLVKVREITDAMKWKSEIVDHESGPFNPEKILYAVKTYWTGKGSQ' A
#
# COMPACT_ATOMS: atom_id res chain seq x y z
N CYS A 1 -1.10 16.13 -8.73
CA CYS A 1 -1.82 15.34 -7.71
C CYS A 1 -0.77 14.61 -6.89
N ASP A 2 -0.83 14.67 -5.56
CA ASP A 2 0.15 14.02 -4.67
C ASP A 2 -0.36 12.63 -4.26
N ILE A 3 0.50 11.62 -4.39
CA ILE A 3 0.19 10.23 -4.05
C ILE A 3 -0.19 10.07 -2.58
N THR A 4 0.36 10.92 -1.70
CA THR A 4 0.03 10.97 -0.28
C THR A 4 -1.45 11.29 -0.07
N ASN A 5 -1.98 12.28 -0.80
CA ASN A 5 -3.39 12.66 -0.71
C ASN A 5 -4.32 11.55 -1.19
N ILE A 6 -3.91 10.82 -2.25
CA ILE A 6 -4.68 9.67 -2.76
C ILE A 6 -4.73 8.57 -1.70
N LEU A 7 -3.57 8.22 -1.11
CA LEU A 7 -3.49 7.17 -0.08
C LEU A 7 -4.27 7.53 1.18
N LEU A 8 -4.31 8.81 1.57
CA LEU A 8 -5.14 9.29 2.68
C LEU A 8 -6.64 9.12 2.41
N GLU A 9 -7.12 9.45 1.21
CA GLU A 9 -8.53 9.21 0.85
C GLU A 9 -8.84 7.71 0.78
N MET A 10 -7.91 6.89 0.30
CA MET A 10 -8.05 5.43 0.33
C MET A 10 -8.12 4.92 1.77
N ASP A 11 -7.29 5.41 2.67
CA ASP A 11 -7.34 5.03 4.10
C ASP A 11 -8.67 5.39 4.74
N ARG A 12 -9.23 6.56 4.44
CA ARG A 12 -10.54 6.96 4.96
C ARG A 12 -11.66 6.03 4.50
N ILE A 13 -11.55 5.45 3.30
CA ILE A 13 -12.55 4.55 2.72
C ILE A 13 -12.36 3.10 3.19
N LEU A 14 -11.12 2.65 3.32
CA LEU A 14 -10.81 1.26 3.69
C LEU A 14 -11.13 0.99 5.14
N ARG A 15 -11.93 -0.06 5.35
CA ARG A 15 -12.10 -0.68 6.66
C ARG A 15 -10.84 -1.46 7.05
N PRO A 16 -10.65 -1.75 8.34
CA PRO A 16 -9.62 -2.69 8.77
C PRO A 16 -9.71 -4.01 8.00
N GLU A 17 -8.55 -4.60 7.71
CA GLU A 17 -8.39 -5.79 6.85
C GLU A 17 -8.80 -5.57 5.39
N GLY A 18 -9.21 -4.36 5.01
CA GLY A 18 -9.40 -3.97 3.64
C GLY A 18 -8.09 -4.02 2.85
N THR A 19 -8.19 -4.54 1.63
CA THR A 19 -7.05 -4.78 0.75
C THR A 19 -7.09 -3.85 -0.45
N VAL A 20 -5.93 -3.36 -0.87
CA VAL A 20 -5.72 -2.62 -2.12
C VAL A 20 -4.63 -3.29 -2.93
N ILE A 21 -4.80 -3.28 -4.25
CA ILE A 21 -3.80 -3.72 -5.21
C ILE A 21 -3.41 -2.51 -6.05
N PHE A 22 -2.13 -2.16 -6.04
CA PHE A 22 -1.56 -1.16 -6.92
C PHE A 22 -0.77 -1.86 -8.04
N ARG A 23 -0.92 -1.38 -9.27
CA ARG A 23 -0.10 -1.81 -10.41
C ARG A 23 0.50 -0.57 -11.04
N ASP A 24 1.82 -0.51 -11.03
CA ASP A 24 2.59 0.59 -11.61
C ASP A 24 4.05 0.14 -11.80
N THR A 25 4.87 1.03 -12.34
CA THR A 25 6.33 0.94 -12.32
C THR A 25 6.89 0.73 -10.91
N VAL A 26 7.99 -0.03 -10.82
CA VAL A 26 8.63 -0.32 -9.52
C VAL A 26 9.01 0.95 -8.75
N GLU A 27 9.41 2.03 -9.44
CA GLU A 27 9.77 3.30 -8.84
C GLU A 27 8.59 3.97 -8.11
N VAL A 28 7.38 3.85 -8.67
CA VAL A 28 6.16 4.37 -8.03
C VAL A 28 5.76 3.47 -6.86
N LEU A 29 5.83 2.15 -7.02
CA LEU A 29 5.44 1.22 -5.97
C LEU A 29 6.34 1.29 -4.74
N VAL A 30 7.63 1.57 -4.90
CA VAL A 30 8.54 1.81 -3.76
C VAL A 30 8.08 3.04 -2.95
N LYS A 31 7.66 4.13 -3.62
CA LYS A 31 7.13 5.32 -2.93
C LYS A 31 5.80 5.04 -2.24
N VAL A 32 4.90 4.29 -2.90
CA VAL A 32 3.64 3.86 -2.28
C VAL A 32 3.93 3.04 -1.02
N ARG A 33 4.85 2.08 -1.13
CA ARG A 33 5.25 1.22 -0.02
C ARG A 33 5.71 2.03 1.19
N GLU A 34 6.64 2.95 1.00
CA GLU A 34 7.16 3.82 2.07
C GLU A 34 6.05 4.55 2.83
N ILE A 35 5.07 5.10 2.10
CA ILE A 35 3.92 5.81 2.71
C ILE A 35 2.99 4.81 3.41
N THR A 36 2.63 3.71 2.76
CA THR A 36 1.71 2.71 3.34
C THR A 36 2.30 2.05 4.59
N ASP A 37 3.62 1.84 4.64
CA ASP A 37 4.32 1.32 5.81
C ASP A 37 4.26 2.32 6.97
N ALA A 38 4.42 3.63 6.70
CA ALA A 38 4.23 4.69 7.70
C ALA A 38 2.78 4.76 8.21
N MET A 39 1.80 4.44 7.37
CA MET A 39 0.38 4.30 7.72
C MET A 39 0.06 2.98 8.43
N LYS A 40 1.07 2.13 8.70
CA LYS A 40 0.95 0.80 9.32
C LYS A 40 0.14 -0.20 8.51
N TRP A 41 0.05 -0.02 7.21
CA TRP A 41 -0.46 -1.06 6.32
C TRP A 41 0.62 -2.14 6.15
N LYS A 42 0.20 -3.38 5.92
CA LYS A 42 1.12 -4.45 5.53
C LYS A 42 1.18 -4.49 4.02
N SER A 43 2.35 -4.35 3.43
CA SER A 43 2.52 -4.28 1.98
C SER A 43 3.59 -5.25 1.47
N GLU A 44 3.40 -5.77 0.25
CA GLU A 44 4.35 -6.62 -0.46
C GLU A 44 4.35 -6.29 -1.96
N ILE A 45 5.54 -6.18 -2.55
CA ILE A 45 5.70 -6.01 -4.01
C ILE A 45 6.02 -7.37 -4.62
N VAL A 46 5.26 -7.74 -5.65
CA VAL A 46 5.41 -8.99 -6.39
C VAL A 46 5.60 -8.72 -7.88
N ASP A 47 6.12 -9.72 -8.59
CA ASP A 47 6.33 -9.65 -10.03
C ASP A 47 5.01 -9.55 -10.80
N HIS A 48 5.09 -8.93 -11.99
CA HIS A 48 4.00 -8.93 -12.97
C HIS A 48 3.66 -10.35 -13.41
N GLU A 49 2.44 -10.57 -13.89
CA GLU A 49 2.01 -11.85 -14.46
C GLU A 49 2.82 -12.27 -15.70
N SER A 50 3.52 -11.31 -16.31
CA SER A 50 4.37 -11.53 -17.48
C SER A 50 5.81 -11.88 -17.09
N GLY A 51 6.11 -11.95 -15.79
CA GLY A 51 7.39 -12.35 -15.24
C GLY A 51 8.22 -11.20 -14.65
N PRO A 52 9.42 -11.53 -14.13
CA PRO A 52 10.26 -10.61 -13.36
C PRO A 52 10.90 -9.49 -14.18
N PHE A 53 10.96 -9.61 -15.50
CA PHE A 53 11.58 -8.61 -16.38
C PHE A 53 10.62 -7.51 -16.83
N ASN A 54 9.35 -7.58 -16.46
CA ASN A 54 8.41 -6.48 -16.71
C ASN A 54 8.73 -5.31 -15.77
N PRO A 55 8.86 -4.06 -16.27
CA PRO A 55 9.08 -2.87 -15.44
C PRO A 55 7.88 -2.52 -14.53
N GLU A 56 6.67 -2.89 -14.92
CA GLU A 56 5.50 -2.81 -14.06
C GLU A 56 5.49 -3.97 -13.06
N LYS A 57 5.09 -3.67 -11.83
CA LYS A 57 4.98 -4.63 -10.73
C LYS A 57 3.61 -4.48 -10.07
N ILE A 58 3.33 -5.35 -9.11
CA ILE A 58 2.10 -5.31 -8.33
C ILE A 58 2.47 -5.13 -6.87
N LEU A 59 1.84 -4.18 -6.20
CA LEU A 59 1.92 -4.02 -4.75
C LEU A 59 0.58 -4.42 -4.13
N TYR A 60 0.61 -5.43 -3.29
CA TYR A 60 -0.51 -5.86 -2.46
C TYR A 60 -0.38 -5.17 -1.09
N ALA A 61 -1.41 -4.43 -0.67
CA ALA A 61 -1.42 -3.77 0.64
C ALA A 61 -2.70 -4.09 1.41
N VAL A 62 -2.55 -4.33 2.72
CA VAL A 62 -3.65 -4.61 3.65
C VAL A 62 -3.63 -3.58 4.77
N LYS A 63 -4.74 -2.87 4.94
CA LYS A 63 -4.93 -1.96 6.06
C LYS A 63 -5.02 -2.76 7.35
N THR A 64 -4.05 -2.61 8.24
CA THR A 64 -4.08 -3.34 9.51
C THR A 64 -5.13 -2.75 10.44
N TYR A 65 -5.76 -3.61 11.25
CA TYR A 65 -6.46 -3.14 12.42
C TYR A 65 -5.43 -2.75 13.48
N TRP A 66 -5.38 -1.47 13.83
CA TRP A 66 -4.55 -0.98 14.92
C TRP A 66 -5.36 -0.07 15.83
N THR A 67 -5.28 -0.32 17.14
CA THR A 67 -5.78 0.59 18.16
C THR A 67 -4.57 1.19 18.87
N GLY A 68 -4.66 2.45 19.28
CA GLY A 68 -3.67 3.01 20.21
C GLY A 68 -3.68 2.17 21.48
N LYS A 69 -2.50 1.84 22.04
CA LYS A 69 -2.45 1.24 23.37
C LYS A 69 -3.21 2.19 24.31
N GLY A 70 -4.30 1.71 24.92
CA GLY A 70 -4.98 2.47 25.95
C GLY A 70 -3.96 2.80 27.03
N SER A 71 -3.73 4.08 27.27
CA SER A 71 -2.99 4.55 28.44
C SER A 71 -3.72 4.03 29.68
N GLN A 72 -3.09 3.10 30.38
CA GLN A 72 -3.55 2.53 31.63
C GLN A 72 -3.42 3.56 32.76
#